data_AF-A0A928GWH6-F1
#
_entry.id   AF-A0A928GWH6-F1
#
_cell.length_a   1.000
_cell.length_b   1.000
_cell.length_c   1.000
_cell.angle_alpha   90.00
_cell.angle_beta   90.00
_cell.angle_gamma   90.00
#
_symmetry.space_group_name_H-M   'P 1'
#
loop_
_entity.id
_entity.type
_entity.pdbx_description
1 polymer ?
#
loop_
_entity_poly.entity_id
_entity_poly.type
_entity_poly.pdbx_seq_one_letter_code
_entity_poly.pdbx_strand_id
1 'polypeptide(L)'
;MKRFIFNTLLFLFFTFSCFTQSSVSSVISNLRATINNTSEDFATISLKWKIPQKNDITEFIIYRDNKQILKENLSLLKPIEILTGKYTSYFDTVTNLSDEYYYAVLTKTRNGDFFDIIIPTVNATVNPVIPKPKKTVFSENINKPGRIETRENERELIPLPYLNEEDNSYVEKKAIPKKNIEIAKKLSAKKTEKKSKPLQILPQDKKPESGDQYLLSTIVNTSFIKADWNTAESEFLKFLKINRTEETVSRANFYLGQIYYYQGKSKNALNSFMTSLNNYPIESRQWIDEVLEEFEIE
;
A
#
# COMPACT_ATOMS: atom_id res chain seq x y z
N MET A 1 11.63 38.30 -65.29
CA MET A 1 10.60 37.43 -64.66
C MET A 1 10.87 37.39 -63.16
N LYS A 2 9.83 37.59 -62.33
CA LYS A 2 9.74 37.34 -60.87
C LYS A 2 10.69 38.21 -60.00
N ARG A 3 10.29 39.33 -59.38
CA ARG A 3 9.24 39.51 -58.34
C ARG A 3 9.12 38.26 -57.46
N PHE A 4 9.50 38.37 -56.19
CA PHE A 4 8.65 38.09 -55.02
C PHE A 4 9.51 37.97 -53.74
N ILE A 5 9.13 38.75 -52.74
CA ILE A 5 9.27 38.49 -51.28
C ILE A 5 10.68 38.55 -50.71
N PHE A 6 11.01 39.68 -50.07
CA PHE A 6 11.54 39.67 -48.71
C PHE A 6 11.43 41.07 -48.09
N ASN A 7 10.20 41.60 -48.04
CA ASN A 7 9.95 42.91 -47.44
C ASN A 7 8.54 42.94 -46.83
N THR A 8 8.35 42.24 -45.72
CA THR A 8 7.22 42.40 -44.78
C THR A 8 7.48 41.58 -43.51
N LEU A 9 8.07 42.19 -42.48
CA LEU A 9 7.73 41.84 -41.09
C LEU A 9 8.07 43.01 -40.14
N LEU A 10 7.54 44.18 -40.46
CA LEU A 10 7.29 45.23 -39.48
C LEU A 10 5.82 45.09 -39.09
N PHE A 11 5.52 44.53 -37.91
CA PHE A 11 4.46 44.93 -36.97
C PHE A 11 4.22 43.83 -35.93
N LEU A 12 3.86 44.25 -34.71
CA LEU A 12 3.51 43.45 -33.52
C LEU A 12 4.68 42.85 -32.71
N PHE A 13 5.50 43.72 -32.12
CA PHE A 13 5.88 43.54 -30.71
C PHE A 13 4.93 44.37 -29.84
N PHE A 14 3.66 43.99 -29.86
CA PHE A 14 2.66 44.48 -28.91
C PHE A 14 2.87 43.69 -27.62
N THR A 15 3.49 44.35 -26.65
CA THR A 15 3.34 44.14 -25.21
C THR A 15 2.39 43.02 -24.81
N PHE A 16 2.86 41.77 -24.79
CA PHE A 16 2.33 40.77 -23.87
C PHE A 16 2.99 41.02 -22.51
N SER A 17 2.62 42.16 -21.90
CA SER A 17 2.56 42.24 -20.45
C SER A 17 1.54 41.19 -20.05
N CYS A 18 2.02 39.99 -19.77
CA CYS A 18 1.20 38.89 -19.29
C CYS A 18 0.49 39.43 -18.04
N PHE A 19 -0.83 39.63 -18.16
CA PHE A 19 -1.68 39.96 -17.03
C PHE A 19 -1.49 38.86 -15.99
N THR A 20 -0.67 39.09 -14.97
CA THR A 20 -0.81 38.41 -13.70
C THR A 20 -2.02 39.04 -13.01
N GLN A 21 -3.22 38.67 -13.46
CA GLN A 21 -4.38 38.79 -12.59
C GLN A 21 -4.11 37.84 -11.42
N SER A 22 -3.64 38.41 -10.31
CA SER A 22 -3.58 37.72 -9.03
C SER A 22 -5.02 37.60 -8.50
N SER A 23 -5.83 36.79 -9.18
CA SER A 23 -7.18 36.47 -8.76
C SER A 23 -7.09 35.76 -7.41
N VAL A 24 -7.73 36.34 -6.40
CA VAL A 24 -7.90 35.67 -5.10
C VAL A 24 -8.70 34.39 -5.38
N SER A 25 -8.16 33.24 -5.02
CA SER A 25 -8.90 31.98 -5.12
C SER A 25 -9.51 31.70 -3.76
N SER A 26 -10.83 31.54 -3.72
CA SER A 26 -11.56 31.22 -2.50
C SER A 26 -11.87 29.72 -2.43
N VAL A 27 -11.39 28.90 -3.37
CA VAL A 27 -11.60 27.44 -3.40
C VAL A 27 -10.33 26.72 -2.98
N ILE A 28 -10.47 25.73 -2.09
CA ILE A 28 -9.37 24.84 -1.70
C ILE A 28 -8.93 23.94 -2.85
N SER A 29 -7.78 23.30 -2.72
CA SER A 29 -7.30 22.33 -3.71
C SER A 29 -6.77 21.05 -3.07
N ASN A 30 -6.75 19.97 -3.85
CA ASN A 30 -6.15 18.70 -3.49
C ASN A 30 -6.70 18.14 -2.16
N LEU A 31 -8.03 18.16 -2.01
CA LEU A 31 -8.71 17.48 -0.92
C LEU A 31 -8.45 15.97 -1.00
N ARG A 32 -7.94 15.40 0.08
CA ARG A 32 -7.71 13.96 0.23
C ARG A 32 -8.30 13.49 1.55
N ALA A 33 -8.99 12.36 1.50
CA ALA A 33 -9.51 11.67 2.66
C ALA A 33 -8.76 10.34 2.81
N THR A 34 -8.15 10.10 3.97
CA THR A 34 -7.33 8.92 4.26
C THR A 34 -7.73 8.31 5.61
N ILE A 35 -7.83 6.99 5.68
CA ILE A 35 -8.13 6.29 6.93
C ILE A 35 -6.84 6.23 7.75
N ASN A 36 -6.89 6.73 8.98
CA ASN A 36 -5.74 6.69 9.88
C ASN A 36 -5.80 5.47 10.79
N ASN A 37 -6.88 5.33 11.55
CA ASN A 37 -7.07 4.27 12.53
C ASN A 37 -8.43 3.62 12.31
N THR A 38 -8.47 2.30 12.40
CA THR A 38 -9.73 1.56 12.42
C THR A 38 -9.73 0.62 13.62
N SER A 39 -10.74 0.78 14.47
CA SER A 39 -11.08 -0.12 15.57
C SER A 39 -12.16 -1.12 15.12
N GLU A 40 -12.66 -1.93 16.04
CA GLU A 40 -13.84 -2.77 15.82
C GLU A 40 -15.13 -1.94 15.69
N ASP A 41 -15.21 -0.80 16.40
CA ASP A 41 -16.45 0.00 16.51
C ASP A 41 -16.43 1.35 15.79
N PHE A 42 -15.25 1.87 15.45
CA PHE A 42 -15.12 3.17 14.79
C PHE A 42 -13.84 3.28 13.96
N ALA A 43 -13.88 4.17 12.97
CA ALA A 43 -12.72 4.55 12.18
C ALA A 43 -12.52 6.06 12.21
N THR A 44 -11.25 6.46 12.19
CA THR A 44 -10.83 7.86 12.11
C THR A 44 -10.36 8.15 10.70
N ILE A 45 -11.05 9.07 10.03
CA ILE A 45 -10.74 9.52 8.67
C ILE A 45 -10.09 10.89 8.76
N SER A 46 -8.90 11.03 8.19
CA SER A 46 -8.19 12.29 8.09
C SER A 46 -8.44 12.96 6.73
N LEU A 47 -8.95 14.18 6.78
CA LEU A 47 -9.09 15.07 5.64
C LEU A 47 -7.90 16.02 5.60
N LYS A 48 -7.29 16.18 4.42
CA LYS A 48 -6.20 17.15 4.19
C LYS A 48 -6.45 17.90 2.89
N TRP A 49 -6.22 19.21 2.90
CA TRP A 49 -6.35 20.07 1.73
C TRP A 49 -5.28 21.16 1.69
N LYS A 50 -5.15 21.81 0.52
CA LYS A 50 -4.23 22.94 0.30
C LYS A 50 -5.02 24.23 0.15
N ILE A 51 -4.59 25.24 0.91
CA ILE A 51 -5.12 26.60 0.85
C ILE A 51 -4.37 27.38 -0.25
N PRO A 52 -5.05 28.14 -1.12
CA PRO A 52 -4.38 28.97 -2.12
C PRO A 52 -3.55 30.09 -1.49
N GLN A 53 -2.42 30.45 -2.12
CA GLN A 53 -1.46 31.44 -1.58
C GLN A 53 -2.06 32.84 -1.38
N LYS A 54 -2.97 33.25 -2.26
CA LYS A 54 -3.77 34.47 -2.15
C LYS A 54 -5.22 34.08 -1.96
N ASN A 55 -5.71 34.19 -0.72
CA ASN A 55 -7.05 33.80 -0.33
C ASN A 55 -7.66 34.85 0.61
N ASP A 56 -8.98 34.85 0.68
CA ASP A 56 -9.82 35.66 1.58
C ASP A 56 -10.73 34.78 2.45
N ILE A 57 -10.32 33.52 2.64
CA ILE A 57 -11.12 32.47 3.29
C ILE A 57 -11.10 32.69 4.81
N THR A 58 -12.28 32.80 5.42
CA THR A 58 -12.46 32.93 6.87
C THR A 58 -12.86 31.63 7.53
N GLU A 59 -13.63 30.80 6.83
CA GLU A 59 -14.17 29.55 7.37
C GLU A 59 -14.13 28.42 6.32
N PHE A 60 -13.87 27.20 6.77
CA PHE A 60 -14.05 25.96 6.03
C PHE A 60 -15.28 25.23 6.59
N ILE A 61 -16.19 24.84 5.71
CA ILE A 61 -17.42 24.12 6.07
C ILE A 61 -17.30 22.71 5.50
N ILE A 62 -17.30 21.71 6.38
CA ILE A 62 -17.04 20.32 6.04
C ILE A 62 -18.36 19.56 5.96
N TYR A 63 -18.55 18.83 4.87
CA TYR A 63 -19.71 17.96 4.63
C TYR A 63 -19.27 16.50 4.50
N ARG A 64 -20.15 15.61 4.93
CA ARG A 64 -20.04 14.16 4.72
C ARG A 64 -21.39 13.60 4.35
N ASP A 65 -21.38 12.66 3.42
CA ASP A 65 -22.55 11.87 3.07
C ASP A 65 -22.13 10.45 2.67
N ASN A 66 -23.11 9.54 2.65
CA ASN A 66 -22.92 8.17 2.17
C ASN A 66 -23.12 8.00 0.65
N LYS A 67 -23.40 9.11 -0.03
CA LYS A 67 -23.47 9.23 -1.48
C LYS A 67 -22.53 10.33 -1.94
N GLN A 68 -22.16 10.30 -3.21
CA GLN A 68 -21.34 11.34 -3.78
C GLN A 68 -21.98 12.71 -3.59
N ILE A 69 -21.22 13.65 -3.03
CA ILE A 69 -21.66 15.02 -2.79
C ILE A 69 -21.52 15.81 -4.09
N LEU A 70 -22.65 16.33 -4.57
CA LEU A 70 -22.79 17.10 -5.79
C LEU A 70 -23.51 18.43 -5.49
N LYS A 71 -23.57 19.33 -6.47
CA LYS A 71 -24.22 20.63 -6.27
C LYS A 71 -25.71 20.48 -5.93
N GLU A 72 -26.35 19.48 -6.52
CA GLU A 72 -27.79 19.25 -6.46
C GLU A 72 -28.24 18.73 -5.09
N ASN A 73 -27.40 17.95 -4.40
CA ASN A 73 -27.72 17.37 -3.09
C ASN A 73 -27.18 18.20 -1.91
N LEU A 74 -26.33 19.20 -2.15
CA LEU A 74 -25.72 20.03 -1.11
C LEU A 74 -26.75 20.69 -0.18
N SER A 75 -27.87 21.18 -0.72
CA SER A 75 -28.92 21.85 0.06
C SER A 75 -29.63 20.94 1.07
N LEU A 76 -29.53 19.61 0.88
CA LEU A 76 -30.13 18.61 1.76
C LEU A 76 -29.16 18.17 2.87
N LEU A 77 -27.87 18.51 2.74
CA LEU A 77 -26.82 18.09 3.65
C LEU A 77 -26.64 19.09 4.79
N LYS A 78 -26.40 18.57 5.99
CA LYS A 78 -25.98 19.37 7.14
C LYS A 78 -24.45 19.34 7.22
N PRO A 79 -23.79 20.47 7.49
CA PRO A 79 -22.36 20.49 7.73
C PRO A 79 -22.04 19.72 9.01
N ILE A 80 -20.94 18.98 9.00
CA ILE A 80 -20.42 18.28 10.18
C ILE A 80 -19.78 19.28 11.12
N GLU A 81 -18.92 20.13 10.56
CA GLU A 81 -18.04 21.01 11.33
C GLU A 81 -17.72 22.28 10.54
N ILE A 82 -17.49 23.38 11.26
CA ILE A 82 -17.07 24.66 10.70
C ILE A 82 -15.74 25.06 11.35
N LEU A 83 -14.70 25.13 10.53
CA LEU A 83 -13.34 25.44 10.97
C LEU A 83 -12.95 26.86 10.56
N THR A 84 -12.04 27.48 11.31
CA THR A 84 -11.42 28.74 10.88
C THR A 84 -10.53 28.52 9.65
N GLY A 85 -10.40 29.53 8.78
CA GLY A 85 -9.67 29.52 7.51
C GLY A 85 -8.14 29.28 7.60
N LYS A 86 -7.63 28.91 8.78
CA LYS A 86 -6.22 28.58 9.02
C LYS A 86 -5.94 27.07 8.99
N TYR A 87 -6.97 26.23 9.16
CA TYR A 87 -6.78 24.79 9.23
C TYR A 87 -6.63 24.18 7.84
N THR A 88 -5.68 23.25 7.69
CA THR A 88 -5.41 22.51 6.45
C THR A 88 -5.79 21.03 6.55
N SER A 89 -6.30 20.61 7.71
CA SER A 89 -6.68 19.23 7.98
C SER A 89 -7.78 19.13 9.02
N TYR A 90 -8.55 18.05 8.95
CA TYR A 90 -9.60 17.70 9.90
C TYR A 90 -9.62 16.19 10.14
N PHE A 91 -10.01 15.77 11.34
CA PHE A 91 -10.22 14.36 11.66
C PHE A 91 -11.70 14.12 11.89
N ASP A 92 -12.29 13.22 11.10
CA ASP A 92 -13.64 12.75 11.26
C ASP A 92 -13.64 11.37 11.93
N THR A 93 -14.66 11.10 12.75
CA THR A 93 -14.86 9.79 13.37
C THR A 93 -16.18 9.20 12.89
N VAL A 94 -16.10 8.02 12.28
CA VAL A 94 -17.25 7.28 11.74
C VAL A 94 -17.43 5.97 12.49
N THR A 95 -18.66 5.64 12.84
CA THR A 95 -19.01 4.41 13.57
C THR A 95 -19.35 3.26 12.63
N ASN A 96 -19.93 3.54 11.45
CA ASN A 96 -20.33 2.48 10.53
C ASN A 96 -19.16 2.11 9.62
N LEU A 97 -18.54 0.97 9.88
CA LEU A 97 -17.35 0.53 9.17
C LEU A 97 -17.62 -0.13 7.82
N SER A 98 -18.88 -0.26 7.41
CA SER A 98 -19.27 -0.85 6.12
C SER A 98 -19.79 0.18 5.13
N ASP A 99 -19.95 1.44 5.56
CA ASP A 99 -20.51 2.50 4.72
C ASP A 99 -19.42 3.16 3.88
N GLU A 100 -19.84 3.64 2.71
CA GLU A 100 -19.04 4.51 1.86
C GLU A 100 -19.16 5.95 2.36
N TYR A 101 -18.04 6.65 2.55
CA TYR A 101 -18.06 8.06 2.97
C TYR A 101 -17.46 8.97 1.90
N TYR A 102 -18.23 9.98 1.50
CA TYR A 102 -17.81 11.05 0.62
C TYR A 102 -17.71 12.35 1.40
N TYR A 103 -16.71 13.17 1.08
CA TYR A 103 -16.44 14.43 1.75
C TYR A 103 -16.39 15.59 0.77
N ALA A 104 -16.87 16.74 1.21
CA ALA A 104 -16.70 18.01 0.52
C ALA A 104 -16.29 19.09 1.54
N VAL A 105 -15.42 20.01 1.11
CA VAL A 105 -15.00 21.14 1.93
C VAL A 105 -15.26 22.41 1.15
N LEU A 106 -16.19 23.20 1.65
CA LEU A 106 -16.58 24.48 1.08
C LEU A 106 -16.02 25.62 1.94
N THR A 107 -16.06 26.82 1.41
CA THR A 107 -15.39 27.98 2.00
C THR A 107 -16.35 29.15 2.14
N LYS A 108 -16.12 29.94 3.18
CA LYS A 108 -16.73 31.25 3.35
C LYS A 108 -15.64 32.31 3.33
N THR A 109 -15.89 33.43 2.68
CA THR A 109 -14.92 34.52 2.58
C THR A 109 -15.17 35.59 3.64
N ARG A 110 -14.21 36.50 3.77
CA ARG A 110 -14.31 37.68 4.63
C ARG A 110 -15.48 38.59 4.28
N ASN A 111 -15.92 38.59 3.03
CA ASN A 111 -17.07 39.35 2.57
C ASN A 111 -18.41 38.72 2.98
N GLY A 112 -18.37 37.52 3.58
CA GLY A 112 -19.55 36.75 3.96
C GLY A 112 -20.08 35.84 2.86
N ASP A 113 -19.47 35.86 1.68
CA ASP A 113 -19.87 35.03 0.54
C ASP A 113 -19.56 33.56 0.81
N PHE A 114 -20.57 32.72 0.63
CA PHE A 114 -20.43 31.27 0.73
C PHE A 114 -20.19 30.69 -0.67
N PHE A 115 -19.00 30.12 -0.88
CA PHE A 115 -18.62 29.50 -2.14
C PHE A 115 -19.15 28.07 -2.18
N ASP A 116 -20.37 27.94 -2.69
CA ASP A 116 -21.13 26.69 -2.75
C ASP A 116 -20.86 25.85 -4.01
N ILE A 117 -19.73 26.09 -4.68
CA ILE A 117 -19.30 25.41 -5.90
C ILE A 117 -18.63 24.09 -5.52
N ILE A 118 -19.13 22.97 -6.06
CA ILE A 118 -18.50 21.65 -5.92
C ILE A 118 -17.78 21.29 -7.21
N ILE A 119 -16.48 21.04 -7.10
CA ILE A 119 -15.60 20.59 -8.16
C ILE A 119 -15.05 19.21 -7.75
N PRO A 120 -15.52 18.13 -8.40
CA PRO A 120 -15.01 16.78 -8.17
C PRO A 120 -13.47 16.74 -8.23
N THR A 121 -12.83 16.02 -7.31
CA THR A 121 -11.37 15.87 -7.12
C THR A 121 -10.61 17.10 -6.60
N VAL A 122 -11.24 18.27 -6.53
CA VAL A 122 -10.60 19.51 -6.04
C VAL A 122 -10.99 19.77 -4.59
N ASN A 123 -12.29 19.97 -4.37
CA ASN A 123 -12.87 20.25 -3.06
C ASN A 123 -13.96 19.24 -2.65
N ALA A 124 -14.19 18.21 -3.46
CA ALA A 124 -15.02 17.06 -3.12
C ALA A 124 -14.37 15.75 -3.58
N THR A 125 -14.53 14.69 -2.77
CA THR A 125 -14.01 13.35 -3.10
C THR A 125 -14.90 12.66 -4.13
N VAL A 126 -14.30 12.04 -5.14
CA VAL A 126 -15.02 11.22 -6.15
C VAL A 126 -15.08 9.76 -5.74
N ASN A 127 -14.01 9.24 -5.13
CA ASN A 127 -13.96 7.88 -4.63
C ASN A 127 -14.33 7.90 -3.14
N PRO A 128 -15.17 6.96 -2.67
CA PRO A 128 -15.53 6.88 -1.27
C PRO A 128 -14.36 6.40 -0.41
N VAL A 129 -14.38 6.80 0.85
CA VAL A 129 -13.58 6.19 1.90
C VAL A 129 -14.41 5.08 2.53
N ILE A 130 -13.91 3.85 2.46
CA ILE A 130 -14.56 2.66 3.03
C ILE A 130 -13.69 2.15 4.17
N PRO A 131 -14.06 2.40 5.44
CA PRO A 131 -13.38 1.80 6.57
C PRO A 131 -13.42 0.28 6.46
N LYS A 132 -12.44 -0.42 7.04
CA LYS A 132 -12.48 -1.88 7.16
C LYS A 132 -12.17 -2.25 8.60
N PRO A 133 -13.04 -3.00 9.30
CA PRO A 133 -12.80 -3.39 10.67
C PRO A 133 -11.49 -4.16 10.76
N LYS A 134 -10.60 -3.73 11.66
CA LYS A 134 -9.38 -4.47 11.96
C LYS A 134 -9.78 -5.63 12.87
N LYS A 135 -9.99 -6.82 12.28
CA LYS A 135 -10.28 -8.03 13.07
C LYS A 135 -9.11 -8.33 13.99
N THR A 136 -9.35 -8.26 15.29
CA THR A 136 -8.41 -8.73 16.31
C THR A 136 -8.38 -10.25 16.23
N VAL A 137 -7.31 -10.83 15.69
CA VAL A 137 -7.11 -12.29 15.70
C VAL A 137 -6.74 -12.70 17.13
N PHE A 138 -7.74 -12.88 17.99
CA PHE A 138 -7.55 -13.49 19.31
C PHE A 138 -7.71 -15.01 19.21
N SER A 139 -6.56 -15.68 19.23
CA SER A 139 -6.31 -17.09 19.59
C SER A 139 -7.46 -18.11 19.46
N GLU A 140 -7.46 -18.86 18.35
CA GLU A 140 -7.92 -20.25 18.36
C GLU A 140 -6.94 -21.09 19.18
N ASN A 141 -7.11 -21.13 20.50
CA ASN A 141 -6.56 -22.16 21.37
C ASN A 141 -7.23 -22.11 22.74
N ILE A 142 -8.55 -22.35 22.78
CA ILE A 142 -9.26 -22.65 24.02
C ILE A 142 -9.93 -24.01 23.85
N ASN A 143 -9.12 -25.05 23.94
CA ASN A 143 -9.57 -26.42 24.25
C ASN A 143 -8.58 -27.05 25.22
N LYS A 144 -8.53 -26.52 26.45
CA LYS A 144 -8.08 -27.25 27.65
C LYS A 144 -9.05 -26.93 28.78
N PRO A 145 -9.68 -27.93 29.41
CA PRO A 145 -10.65 -27.69 30.46
C PRO A 145 -9.95 -27.47 31.80
N GLY A 146 -10.52 -26.56 32.59
CA GLY A 146 -10.52 -26.65 34.05
C GLY A 146 -9.48 -25.83 34.81
N ARG A 147 -9.89 -24.62 35.23
CA ARG A 147 -9.90 -24.26 36.67
C ARG A 147 -10.80 -23.03 36.87
N ILE A 148 -11.93 -23.25 37.54
CA ILE A 148 -12.76 -22.17 38.09
C ILE A 148 -12.14 -21.80 39.44
N GLU A 149 -11.58 -20.60 39.57
CA GLU A 149 -11.46 -19.92 40.86
C GLU A 149 -11.86 -18.45 40.66
N THR A 150 -12.94 -18.11 41.35
CA THR A 150 -13.57 -16.81 41.54
C THR A 150 -12.59 -15.77 42.10
N ARG A 151 -12.65 -14.56 41.56
CA ARG A 151 -12.72 -13.28 42.31
C ARG A 151 -12.95 -12.14 41.34
N GLU A 152 -14.11 -11.50 41.54
CA GLU A 152 -14.52 -10.25 40.94
C GLU A 152 -13.46 -9.16 41.21
N ASN A 153 -13.25 -8.31 40.20
CA ASN A 153 -12.82 -6.92 40.34
C ASN A 153 -11.37 -6.60 40.80
N GLU A 154 -10.36 -7.34 40.33
CA GLU A 154 -8.95 -6.88 40.43
C GLU A 154 -8.26 -6.67 39.08
N ARG A 155 -8.90 -6.99 37.94
CA ARG A 155 -8.33 -6.74 36.60
C ARG A 155 -8.54 -5.32 36.09
N GLU A 156 -9.37 -4.51 36.75
CA GLU A 156 -9.64 -3.13 36.37
C GLU A 156 -8.58 -2.13 36.90
N LEU A 157 -7.67 -2.57 37.77
CA LEU A 157 -6.61 -1.73 38.35
C LEU A 157 -5.22 -2.03 37.78
N ILE A 158 -5.12 -2.81 36.70
CA ILE A 158 -3.87 -2.91 35.94
C ILE A 158 -3.92 -1.78 34.92
N PRO A 159 -3.19 -0.65 35.11
CA PRO A 159 -3.14 0.36 34.07
C PRO A 159 -2.59 -0.29 32.80
N LEU A 160 -3.21 0.04 31.67
CA LEU A 160 -2.69 -0.33 30.36
C LEU A 160 -1.20 0.01 30.30
N PRO A 161 -0.32 -0.91 29.85
CA PRO A 161 1.04 -0.55 29.53
C PRO A 161 1.00 0.61 28.53
N TYR A 162 1.57 1.77 28.90
CA TYR A 162 1.68 2.89 27.97
C TYR A 162 2.55 2.43 26.79
N LEU A 163 1.98 2.43 25.58
CA LEU A 163 2.78 2.42 24.37
C LEU A 163 3.45 3.79 24.27
N ASN A 164 4.72 3.87 24.66
CA ASN A 164 5.55 5.02 24.29
C ASN A 164 5.89 4.87 22.80
N GLU A 165 5.04 5.42 21.93
CA GLU A 165 5.42 5.69 20.56
C GLU A 165 6.34 6.92 20.57
N GLU A 166 7.59 6.69 20.14
CA GLU A 166 8.68 7.66 20.03
C GLU A 166 9.35 8.09 21.34
N ASP A 167 10.21 7.20 21.84
CA ASP A 167 11.53 7.65 22.29
C ASP A 167 12.58 6.85 21.54
N ASN A 168 13.36 7.55 20.73
CA ASN A 168 14.65 7.08 20.23
C ASN A 168 15.65 7.07 21.41
N SER A 169 15.28 6.41 22.50
CA SER A 169 16.08 6.21 23.69
C SER A 169 16.88 4.94 23.49
N TYR A 170 18.20 5.08 23.57
CA TYR A 170 19.18 4.01 23.56
C TYR A 170 18.61 2.74 24.21
N VAL A 171 18.48 1.66 23.43
CA VAL A 171 18.26 0.32 23.97
C VAL A 171 19.45 0.03 24.87
N GLU A 172 19.29 0.26 26.16
CA GLU A 172 20.29 -0.12 27.14
C GLU A 172 20.38 -1.65 27.03
N LYS A 173 21.51 -2.14 26.49
CA LYS A 173 21.76 -3.57 26.32
C LYS A 173 21.83 -4.20 27.70
N LYS A 174 20.68 -4.55 28.28
CA LYS A 174 20.60 -5.29 29.52
C LYS A 174 21.25 -6.64 29.29
N ALA A 175 22.31 -6.92 30.05
CA ALA A 175 23.04 -8.17 29.96
C ALA A 175 22.08 -9.34 30.18
N ILE A 176 21.94 -10.20 29.17
CA ILE A 176 21.13 -11.40 29.27
C ILE A 176 21.76 -12.30 30.34
N PRO A 177 21.01 -12.77 31.35
CA PRO A 177 21.54 -13.66 32.37
C PRO A 177 22.13 -14.90 31.70
N LYS A 178 23.36 -15.30 32.06
CA LYS A 178 24.06 -16.45 31.46
C LYS A 178 23.21 -17.73 31.45
N LYS A 179 22.38 -17.92 32.48
CA LYS A 179 21.39 -19.01 32.58
C LYS A 179 20.40 -19.03 31.41
N ASN A 180 19.91 -17.86 31.00
CA ASN A 180 18.95 -17.75 29.90
C ASN A 180 19.63 -17.97 28.54
N ILE A 181 20.89 -17.54 28.41
CA ILE A 181 21.71 -17.83 27.23
C ILE A 181 21.96 -19.34 27.12
N GLU A 182 22.21 -20.04 28.22
CA GLU A 182 22.41 -21.49 28.23
C GLU A 182 21.12 -22.26 27.93
N ILE A 183 19.98 -21.81 28.45
CA ILE A 183 18.67 -22.39 28.12
C ILE A 183 18.36 -22.16 26.63
N ALA A 184 18.57 -20.95 26.12
CA ALA A 184 18.40 -20.64 24.70
C ALA A 184 19.35 -21.46 23.81
N LYS A 185 20.62 -21.65 24.22
CA LYS A 185 21.56 -22.55 23.52
C LYS A 185 21.10 -24.00 23.55
N LYS A 186 20.56 -24.49 24.67
CA LYS A 186 20.02 -25.86 24.76
C LYS A 186 18.75 -26.06 23.91
N LEU A 187 17.94 -25.01 23.75
CA LEU A 187 16.76 -25.02 22.87
C LEU A 187 17.15 -24.90 21.38
N SER A 188 18.16 -24.09 21.06
CA SER A 188 18.72 -23.89 19.71
C SER A 188 19.62 -25.05 19.25
N ALA A 189 20.18 -25.83 20.18
CA ALA A 189 21.09 -26.94 19.87
C ALA A 189 20.44 -28.09 19.09
N LYS A 190 19.11 -28.10 18.93
CA LYS A 190 18.46 -29.01 17.98
C LYS A 190 18.43 -28.33 16.60
N LYS A 191 19.61 -28.23 15.97
CA LYS A 191 19.72 -27.96 14.53
C LYS A 191 19.11 -29.17 13.80
N THR A 192 17.79 -29.16 13.66
CA THR A 192 17.13 -30.03 12.69
C THR A 192 17.63 -29.58 11.34
N GLU A 193 18.38 -30.44 10.64
CA GLU A 193 18.68 -30.26 9.22
C GLU A 193 17.34 -30.08 8.50
N LYS A 194 17.01 -28.83 8.19
CA LYS A 194 15.75 -28.46 7.54
C LYS A 194 15.84 -29.04 6.13
N LYS A 195 15.02 -30.04 5.83
CA LYS A 195 14.96 -30.63 4.49
C LYS A 195 14.46 -29.57 3.52
N SER A 196 15.24 -29.27 2.48
CA SER A 196 14.86 -28.33 1.43
C SER A 196 13.51 -28.70 0.83
N LYS A 197 12.66 -27.70 0.59
CA LYS A 197 11.34 -27.89 -0.01
C LYS A 197 11.46 -28.53 -1.40
N PRO A 198 10.62 -29.53 -1.77
CA PRO A 198 10.71 -30.18 -3.08
C PRO A 198 10.38 -29.25 -4.25
N LEU A 199 10.93 -29.56 -5.43
CA LEU A 199 10.69 -28.84 -6.69
C LEU A 199 9.19 -28.73 -7.02
N GLN A 200 8.76 -27.55 -7.45
CA GLN A 200 7.38 -27.29 -7.83
C GLN A 200 7.27 -26.96 -9.32
N ILE A 201 6.58 -27.84 -10.07
CA ILE A 201 6.26 -27.65 -11.49
C ILE A 201 4.83 -27.15 -11.61
N LEU A 202 4.64 -26.00 -12.28
CA LEU A 202 3.32 -25.41 -12.49
C LEU A 202 2.47 -26.29 -13.41
N PRO A 203 1.14 -26.36 -13.22
CA PRO A 203 0.25 -27.21 -14.02
C PRO A 203 0.36 -26.97 -15.54
N GLN A 204 0.61 -25.72 -15.95
CA GLN A 204 0.71 -25.31 -17.34
C GLN A 204 1.87 -25.99 -18.07
N ASP A 205 2.97 -26.29 -17.38
CA ASP A 205 4.14 -26.93 -18.00
C ASP A 205 4.05 -28.47 -18.01
N LYS A 206 2.99 -29.04 -17.40
CA LYS A 206 2.63 -30.46 -17.53
C LYS A 206 1.90 -30.75 -18.84
N LYS A 207 1.24 -29.75 -19.43
CA LYS A 207 0.51 -29.83 -20.70
C LYS A 207 0.76 -28.54 -21.50
N PRO A 208 1.86 -28.44 -22.23
CA PRO A 208 2.25 -27.18 -22.84
C PRO A 208 1.32 -26.77 -23.98
N GLU A 209 1.01 -25.48 -24.03
CA GLU A 209 0.42 -24.84 -25.20
C GLU A 209 1.52 -24.50 -26.23
N SER A 210 1.11 -24.18 -27.47
CA SER A 210 2.05 -23.91 -28.57
C SER A 210 2.85 -22.62 -28.39
N GLY A 211 4.00 -22.51 -29.07
CA GLY A 211 4.83 -21.30 -29.11
C GLY A 211 5.77 -21.15 -27.91
N ASP A 212 5.80 -19.97 -27.29
CA ASP A 212 6.72 -19.66 -26.19
C ASP A 212 6.51 -20.54 -24.96
N GLN A 213 5.28 -20.99 -24.71
CA GLN A 213 4.96 -21.89 -23.61
C GLN A 213 5.55 -23.28 -23.81
N TYR A 214 5.60 -23.74 -25.07
CA TYR A 214 6.26 -24.99 -25.44
C TYR A 214 7.77 -24.91 -25.20
N LEU A 215 8.40 -23.79 -25.56
CA LEU A 215 9.83 -23.58 -25.31
C LEU A 215 10.15 -23.56 -23.81
N LEU A 216 9.31 -22.89 -23.01
CA LEU A 216 9.47 -22.85 -21.55
C LEU A 216 9.37 -24.25 -20.94
N SER A 217 8.33 -25.00 -21.30
CA SER A 217 8.16 -26.37 -20.80
C SER A 217 9.27 -27.31 -21.26
N THR A 218 9.85 -27.08 -22.45
CA THR A 218 11.03 -27.83 -22.91
C THR A 218 12.20 -27.59 -21.96
N ILE A 219 12.53 -26.34 -21.65
CA ILE A 219 13.60 -25.98 -20.70
C ILE A 219 13.36 -26.62 -19.33
N VAL A 220 12.12 -26.55 -18.82
CA VAL A 220 11.75 -27.18 -17.54
C VAL A 220 12.04 -28.69 -17.57
N ASN A 221 11.62 -29.38 -18.64
CA ASN A 221 11.79 -30.83 -18.74
C ASN A 221 13.24 -31.26 -19.05
N THR A 222 14.07 -30.41 -19.67
CA THR A 222 15.44 -30.76 -20.06
C THR A 222 16.48 -30.50 -19.00
N SER A 223 16.43 -29.35 -18.31
CA SER A 223 17.47 -28.89 -17.38
C SER A 223 16.96 -28.78 -15.94
N PHE A 224 15.77 -28.21 -15.73
CA PHE A 224 15.22 -27.97 -14.38
C PHE A 224 14.88 -29.28 -13.63
N ILE A 225 14.21 -30.24 -14.28
CA ILE A 225 13.89 -31.54 -13.66
C ILE A 225 15.15 -32.37 -13.36
N LYS A 226 16.22 -32.19 -14.16
CA LYS A 226 17.51 -32.86 -13.95
C LYS A 226 18.34 -32.24 -12.82
N ALA A 227 17.85 -31.18 -12.18
CA ALA A 227 18.54 -30.44 -11.12
C ALA A 227 19.90 -29.87 -11.54
N ASP A 228 20.10 -29.62 -12.85
CA ASP A 228 21.31 -28.96 -13.35
C ASP A 228 21.11 -27.43 -13.32
N TRP A 229 21.31 -26.85 -12.14
CA TRP A 229 21.01 -25.45 -11.86
C TRP A 229 21.78 -24.47 -12.72
N ASN A 230 23.03 -24.78 -13.05
CA ASN A 230 23.89 -23.86 -13.80
C ASN A 230 23.46 -23.78 -15.26
N THR A 231 23.13 -24.92 -15.88
CA THR A 231 22.62 -24.92 -17.26
C THR A 231 21.21 -24.34 -17.32
N ALA A 232 20.34 -24.72 -16.38
CA ALA A 232 18.99 -24.20 -16.27
C ALA A 232 18.97 -22.66 -16.13
N GLU A 233 19.76 -22.09 -15.22
CA GLU A 233 19.90 -20.63 -15.05
C GLU A 233 20.23 -19.95 -16.39
N SER A 234 21.19 -20.50 -17.14
CA SER A 234 21.60 -19.94 -18.43
C SER A 234 20.49 -20.02 -19.49
N GLU A 235 19.71 -21.11 -19.50
CA GLU A 235 18.60 -21.32 -20.42
C GLU A 235 17.43 -20.39 -20.11
N PHE A 236 17.05 -20.25 -18.84
CA PHE A 236 16.00 -19.32 -18.41
C PHE A 236 16.39 -17.86 -18.63
N LEU A 237 17.65 -17.48 -18.40
CA LEU A 237 18.11 -16.12 -18.69
C LEU A 237 18.12 -15.82 -20.19
N LYS A 238 18.52 -16.76 -21.05
CA LYS A 238 18.37 -16.62 -22.51
C LYS A 238 16.89 -16.53 -22.88
N PHE A 239 16.06 -17.34 -22.23
CA PHE A 239 14.62 -17.30 -22.39
C PHE A 239 14.02 -16.00 -21.88
N LEU A 240 14.59 -15.23 -20.96
CA LEU A 240 14.01 -13.94 -20.55
C LEU A 240 14.44 -12.75 -21.41
N LYS A 241 15.43 -12.90 -22.29
CA LYS A 241 15.95 -11.80 -23.12
C LYS A 241 15.07 -11.37 -24.28
N ILE A 242 14.16 -12.22 -24.74
CA ILE A 242 13.25 -11.92 -25.85
C ILE A 242 11.91 -11.45 -25.28
N ASN A 243 11.25 -10.50 -25.94
CA ASN A 243 9.95 -10.00 -25.50
C ASN A 243 8.89 -11.11 -25.57
N ARG A 244 8.17 -11.34 -24.48
CA ARG A 244 7.15 -12.39 -24.32
C ARG A 244 5.98 -11.89 -23.51
N THR A 245 4.92 -12.67 -23.45
CA THR A 245 3.74 -12.35 -22.62
C THR A 245 4.13 -12.29 -21.14
N GLU A 246 3.46 -11.40 -20.40
CA GLU A 246 3.68 -11.21 -18.96
C GLU A 246 3.51 -12.51 -18.16
N GLU A 247 2.57 -13.36 -18.56
CA GLU A 247 2.37 -14.69 -17.97
C GLU A 247 3.58 -15.59 -18.16
N THR A 248 4.13 -15.64 -19.37
CA THR A 248 5.30 -16.49 -19.69
C THR A 248 6.56 -15.99 -18.99
N VAL A 249 6.72 -14.66 -18.88
CA VAL A 249 7.78 -14.02 -18.10
C VAL A 249 7.64 -14.35 -16.61
N SER A 250 6.41 -14.29 -16.07
CA SER A 250 6.14 -14.62 -14.67
C SER A 250 6.44 -16.08 -14.35
N ARG A 251 6.05 -17.02 -15.24
CA ARG A 251 6.40 -18.45 -15.09
C ARG A 251 7.90 -18.68 -15.12
N ALA A 252 8.60 -18.09 -16.09
CA ALA A 252 10.05 -18.23 -16.20
C ALA A 252 10.76 -17.67 -14.95
N ASN A 253 10.30 -16.55 -14.40
CA ASN A 253 10.83 -16.01 -13.14
C ASN A 253 10.52 -16.90 -11.94
N PHE A 254 9.35 -17.55 -11.88
CA PHE A 254 9.02 -18.50 -10.82
C PHE A 254 10.02 -19.67 -10.78
N TYR A 255 10.37 -20.24 -11.94
CA TYR A 255 11.39 -21.29 -12.03
C TYR A 255 12.79 -20.78 -11.73
N LEU A 256 13.14 -19.57 -12.19
CA LEU A 256 14.42 -18.95 -11.89
C LEU A 256 14.59 -18.69 -10.39
N GLY A 257 13.51 -18.32 -9.68
CA GLY A 257 13.50 -18.18 -8.23
C GLY A 257 13.82 -19.49 -7.50
N GLN A 258 13.22 -20.60 -7.95
CA GLN A 258 13.54 -21.93 -7.40
C GLN A 258 14.99 -22.31 -7.68
N ILE A 259 15.51 -22.06 -8.88
CA ILE A 259 16.93 -22.32 -9.21
C ILE A 259 17.86 -21.54 -8.27
N TYR A 260 17.60 -20.25 -8.07
CA TYR A 260 18.40 -19.43 -7.17
C TYR A 260 18.32 -19.88 -5.71
N TYR A 261 17.16 -20.36 -5.28
CA TYR A 261 17.00 -20.96 -3.96
C TYR A 261 17.93 -22.16 -3.77
N TYR A 262 17.92 -23.12 -4.71
CA TYR A 262 18.81 -24.29 -4.63
C TYR A 262 20.30 -23.97 -4.81
N GLN A 263 20.63 -22.80 -5.38
CA GLN A 263 22.00 -22.30 -5.46
C GLN A 263 22.45 -21.51 -4.22
N GLY A 264 21.58 -21.30 -3.23
CA GLY A 264 21.85 -20.47 -2.04
C GLY A 264 21.90 -18.96 -2.35
N LYS A 265 21.40 -18.51 -3.51
CA LYS A 265 21.38 -17.10 -3.91
C LYS A 265 20.07 -16.42 -3.46
N SER A 266 19.83 -16.34 -2.15
CA SER A 266 18.54 -15.92 -1.55
C SER A 266 18.00 -14.58 -2.07
N LYS A 267 18.88 -13.57 -2.23
CA LYS A 267 18.49 -12.26 -2.77
C LYS A 267 17.93 -12.35 -4.20
N ASN A 268 18.56 -13.15 -5.05
CA ASN A 268 18.12 -13.32 -6.43
C ASN A 268 16.83 -14.15 -6.47
N ALA A 269 16.71 -15.16 -5.61
CA ALA A 269 15.50 -15.96 -5.47
C ALA A 269 14.30 -15.09 -5.12
N LEU A 270 14.41 -14.22 -4.10
CA LEU A 270 13.36 -13.28 -3.70
C LEU A 270 12.94 -12.36 -4.84
N ASN A 271 13.91 -11.74 -5.54
CA ASN A 271 13.59 -10.85 -6.66
C ASN A 271 12.82 -11.57 -7.78
N SER A 272 13.20 -12.80 -8.08
CA SER A 272 12.52 -13.63 -9.08
C SER A 272 11.09 -13.99 -8.64
N PHE A 273 10.88 -14.38 -7.37
CA PHE A 273 9.54 -14.67 -6.85
C PHE A 273 8.64 -13.43 -6.73
N MET A 274 9.20 -12.26 -6.42
CA MET A 274 8.47 -11.00 -6.43
C MET A 274 7.99 -10.64 -7.84
N THR A 275 8.78 -10.98 -8.87
CA THR A 275 8.39 -10.79 -10.27
C THR A 275 7.26 -11.73 -10.67
N SER A 276 7.25 -12.98 -10.19
CA SER A 276 6.18 -13.94 -10.46
C SER A 276 4.91 -13.72 -9.64
N LEU A 277 4.97 -12.87 -8.61
CA LEU A 277 3.89 -12.66 -7.62
C LEU A 277 2.58 -12.15 -8.25
N ASN A 278 2.67 -11.36 -9.32
CA ASN A 278 1.49 -10.81 -10.01
C ASN A 278 0.58 -11.91 -10.58
N ASN A 279 1.18 -12.94 -11.18
CA ASN A 279 0.43 -14.00 -11.87
C ASN A 279 0.32 -15.29 -11.05
N TYR A 280 1.25 -15.54 -10.11
CA TYR A 280 1.30 -16.73 -9.26
C TYR A 280 1.43 -16.36 -7.77
N PRO A 281 0.44 -15.67 -7.18
CA PRO A 281 0.56 -15.11 -5.84
C PRO A 281 0.64 -16.18 -4.74
N ILE A 282 -0.02 -17.32 -4.91
CA ILE A 282 -0.07 -18.38 -3.89
C ILE A 282 1.27 -19.12 -3.88
N GLU A 283 1.71 -19.57 -5.04
CA GLU A 283 2.94 -20.34 -5.21
C GLU A 283 4.16 -19.48 -4.85
N SER A 284 4.20 -18.23 -5.31
CA SER A 284 5.33 -17.34 -5.04
C SER A 284 5.45 -16.99 -3.56
N ARG A 285 4.34 -16.74 -2.84
CA ARG A 285 4.38 -16.49 -1.38
C ARG A 285 4.96 -17.67 -0.61
N GLN A 286 4.49 -18.88 -0.92
CA GLN A 286 4.98 -20.10 -0.27
C GLN A 286 6.49 -20.33 -0.49
N TRP A 287 7.06 -19.81 -1.58
CA TRP A 287 8.50 -19.88 -1.81
C TRP A 287 9.26 -18.70 -1.19
N ILE A 288 8.67 -17.51 -1.15
CA ILE A 288 9.23 -16.35 -0.45
C ILE A 288 9.40 -16.67 1.04
N ASP A 289 8.39 -17.25 1.68
CA ASP A 289 8.44 -17.61 3.11
C ASP A 289 9.61 -18.57 3.38
N GLU A 290 9.82 -19.55 2.51
CA GLU A 290 10.91 -20.52 2.64
C GLU A 290 12.30 -19.92 2.43
N VAL A 291 12.43 -19.02 1.43
CA VAL A 291 13.69 -18.30 1.19
C VAL A 291 14.02 -17.40 2.39
N LEU A 292 13.02 -16.76 3.00
CA LEU A 292 13.20 -15.93 4.19
C LEU A 292 13.60 -16.77 5.41
N GLU A 293 12.93 -17.90 5.62
CA GLU A 293 13.30 -18.82 6.70
C GLU A 293 14.72 -19.38 6.54
N GLU A 294 15.20 -19.60 5.31
CA GLU A 294 16.59 -20.01 5.06
C GLU A 294 17.59 -18.86 5.30
N PHE A 295 17.23 -17.63 4.93
CA PHE A 295 18.06 -16.45 5.14
C PHE A 295 18.25 -16.11 6.63
N GLU A 296 17.26 -16.38 7.49
CA GLU A 296 17.37 -16.14 8.94
C GLU A 296 18.27 -17.15 9.67
N ILE A 297 18.68 -18.24 9.01
CA ILE A 297 19.50 -19.32 9.59
C ILE A 297 21.00 -19.11 9.29
N GLU A 298 21.36 -18.28 8.30
CA GLU A 298 22.76 -17.89 7.99
C GLU A 298 23.29 -16.77 8.90
#